data_AF-A0A9D4UQB8-F1
#
_entry.id   AF-A0A9D4UQB8-F1
#
_cell.length_a   1.000
_cell.length_b   1.000
_cell.length_c   1.000
_cell.angle_alpha   90.00
_cell.angle_beta   90.00
_cell.angle_gamma   90.00
#
_symmetry.space_group_name_H-M   'P 1'
#
loop_
_entity.id
_entity.type
_entity.pdbx_description
1 polymer ?
#
loop_
_entity_poly.entity_id
_entity_poly.type
_entity_poly.pdbx_seq_one_letter_code
_entity_poly.pdbx_strand_id
1 'polypeptide(L)'
;METPSLSPPPAKAPMPASSPPAKHQKNATHSWNPCLAAAFHALQAWKHAINFDPNNVTGTWVGYDVCNYTGIFCAAPPATDANHTICDKVVYGIDLNRQNLSGFLPEEL
;
A
#
# COMPACT_ATOMS: atom_id res chain seq x y z
N MET A 1 -25.31 -44.71 21.37
CA MET A 1 -23.96 -44.60 20.80
C MET A 1 -24.15 -44.07 19.38
N GLU A 2 -24.27 -42.75 19.24
CA GLU A 2 -24.35 -42.10 17.93
C GLU A 2 -22.94 -41.81 17.44
N THR A 3 -22.62 -42.26 16.24
CA THR A 3 -21.37 -41.97 15.53
C THR A 3 -21.49 -40.60 14.84
N PRO A 4 -20.55 -39.66 15.02
CA PRO A 4 -20.58 -38.40 14.29
C PRO A 4 -20.17 -38.65 12.82
N SER A 5 -21.08 -38.35 11.91
CA SER A 5 -20.82 -38.36 10.47
C SER A 5 -19.98 -37.13 10.10
N LEU A 6 -18.70 -37.32 9.79
CA LEU A 6 -17.86 -36.27 9.23
C LEU A 6 -18.15 -36.12 7.73
N SER A 7 -18.63 -34.94 7.33
CA SER A 7 -18.71 -34.56 5.92
C SER A 7 -17.31 -34.48 5.30
N PRO A 8 -17.12 -34.91 4.04
CA PRO A 8 -15.82 -34.83 3.37
C PRO A 8 -15.43 -33.37 3.09
N PRO A 9 -14.12 -33.06 3.03
CA PRO A 9 -13.65 -31.72 2.68
C PRO A 9 -14.01 -31.36 1.23
N PRO A 10 -14.23 -30.07 0.92
CA PRO A 10 -14.54 -29.63 -0.43
C PRO A 10 -13.36 -29.92 -1.38
N ALA A 11 -13.68 -30.37 -2.60
CA ALA A 11 -12.69 -30.61 -3.65
C ALA A 11 -11.97 -29.31 -4.03
N LYS A 12 -10.64 -29.35 -4.10
CA LYS A 12 -9.83 -28.22 -4.62
C LYS A 12 -10.20 -27.96 -6.08
N ALA A 13 -10.52 -26.70 -6.39
CA ALA A 13 -10.81 -26.26 -7.76
C ALA A 13 -9.59 -26.48 -8.68
N PRO A 14 -9.80 -26.72 -9.99
CA PRO A 14 -8.69 -26.87 -10.93
C PRO A 14 -7.99 -25.52 -11.14
N MET A 15 -6.66 -25.54 -11.22
CA MET A 15 -5.88 -24.36 -11.61
C MET A 15 -6.18 -24.00 -13.07
N PRO A 16 -6.31 -22.70 -13.43
CA PRO A 16 -6.44 -22.30 -14.82
C PRO A 16 -5.15 -22.54 -15.61
N ALA A 17 -5.32 -22.91 -16.88
CA ALA A 17 -4.26 -23.27 -17.80
C ALA A 17 -3.30 -22.10 -18.12
N SER A 18 -2.06 -22.49 -18.44
CA SER A 18 -0.90 -21.72 -18.88
C SER A 18 -1.16 -20.39 -19.62
N SER A 19 -0.51 -19.33 -19.14
CA SER A 19 -0.51 -17.99 -19.72
C SER A 19 0.18 -17.91 -21.11
N PRO A 20 -0.16 -16.91 -21.95
CA PRO A 20 0.44 -16.69 -23.28
C PRO A 20 1.89 -16.16 -23.19
N PRO A 21 2.67 -16.16 -24.31
CA PRO A 21 4.09 -15.83 -24.27
C PRO A 21 4.31 -14.37 -23.88
N ALA A 22 5.30 -14.17 -23.00
CA ALA A 22 5.73 -12.89 -22.47
C ALA A 22 6.01 -11.87 -23.59
N LYS A 23 5.14 -10.86 -23.72
CA LYS A 23 5.47 -9.63 -24.42
C LYS A 23 6.21 -8.74 -23.44
N HIS A 24 7.52 -8.57 -23.66
CA HIS A 24 8.40 -7.58 -23.03
C HIS A 24 7.95 -7.14 -21.63
N GLN A 25 8.13 -8.01 -20.64
CA GLN A 25 8.23 -7.56 -19.27
C GLN A 25 9.45 -6.65 -19.22
N LYS A 26 9.25 -5.33 -19.30
CA LYS A 26 10.17 -4.41 -18.64
C LYS A 26 10.12 -4.85 -17.19
N ASN A 27 11.16 -5.53 -16.74
CA ASN A 27 11.32 -6.00 -15.38
C ASN A 27 10.81 -4.87 -14.46
N ALA A 28 9.72 -5.11 -13.74
CA ALA A 28 9.33 -4.24 -12.65
C ALA A 28 10.40 -4.46 -11.57
N THR A 29 11.54 -3.82 -11.78
CA THR A 29 12.56 -3.60 -10.76
C THR A 29 11.81 -3.02 -9.58
N HIS A 30 11.93 -3.66 -8.41
CA HIS A 30 11.53 -3.07 -7.15
C HIS A 30 11.95 -1.60 -7.17
N SER A 31 10.98 -0.71 -7.32
CA SER A 31 11.22 0.71 -7.56
C SER A 31 11.63 1.33 -6.24
N TRP A 32 12.90 1.17 -5.90
CA TRP A 32 13.50 1.81 -4.75
C TRP A 32 13.55 3.31 -5.05
N ASN A 33 12.58 4.03 -4.52
CA ASN A 33 12.58 5.48 -4.51
C ASN A 33 13.02 5.94 -3.12
N PRO A 34 14.29 6.36 -2.94
CA PRO A 34 14.83 6.72 -1.63
C PRO A 34 14.05 7.87 -0.98
N CYS A 35 13.35 8.67 -1.77
CA CYS A 35 12.61 9.84 -1.31
C CYS A 35 11.26 9.49 -0.67
N LEU A 36 10.79 8.25 -0.81
CA LEU A 36 9.60 7.76 -0.13
C LEU A 36 9.91 7.09 1.21
N ALA A 37 11.19 6.88 1.57
CA ALA A 37 11.55 6.23 2.82
C ALA A 37 11.08 7.03 4.05
N ALA A 38 11.29 8.35 4.04
CA ALA A 38 10.81 9.23 5.11
C ALA A 38 9.27 9.23 5.19
N ALA A 39 8.60 9.34 4.04
CA ALA A 39 7.14 9.28 3.96
C ALA A 39 6.58 7.94 4.47
N PHE A 40 7.24 6.82 4.16
CA PHE A 40 6.88 5.52 4.72
C PHE A 40 6.93 5.55 6.24
N HIS A 41 8.04 5.99 6.85
CA HIS A 41 8.17 6.05 8.31
C HIS A 41 7.11 6.95 8.96
N ALA A 42 6.90 8.15 8.41
CA ALA A 42 5.88 9.09 8.85
C ALA A 42 4.46 8.49 8.81
N LEU A 43 4.09 7.87 7.68
CA LEU A 43 2.76 7.28 7.49
C LEU A 43 2.56 6.01 8.32
N GLN A 44 3.61 5.23 8.58
CA GLN A 44 3.50 4.11 9.51
C GLN A 44 3.31 4.59 10.96
N ALA A 45 4.00 5.65 11.38
CA ALA A 45 3.76 6.27 12.69
C ALA A 45 2.31 6.78 12.79
N TRP A 46 1.83 7.46 11.75
CA TRP A 46 0.46 7.97 11.74
C TRP A 46 -0.59 6.85 11.71
N LYS A 47 -0.35 5.76 10.98
CA LYS A 47 -1.18 4.55 11.04
C LYS A 47 -1.31 4.00 12.46
N HIS A 48 -0.24 4.00 13.25
CA HIS A 48 -0.29 3.57 14.65
C HIS A 48 -1.03 4.55 15.58
N ALA A 49 -1.03 5.85 15.24
CA ALA A 49 -1.75 6.88 15.97
C ALA A 49 -3.27 6.91 15.65
N ILE A 50 -3.70 6.29 14.54
CA ILE A 50 -5.11 6.13 14.18
C ILE A 50 -5.71 4.97 14.98
N ASN A 51 -6.70 5.26 15.81
CA ASN A 51 -7.36 4.29 16.68
C ASN A 51 -8.75 3.88 16.18
N PHE A 52 -9.27 4.55 15.15
CA PHE A 52 -10.55 4.25 14.53
C PHE A 52 -10.46 4.48 13.02
N ASP A 53 -10.72 3.42 12.25
CA ASP A 53 -10.69 3.42 10.78
C ASP A 53 -11.83 2.52 10.23
N PRO A 54 -13.08 3.00 10.22
CA PRO A 54 -14.26 2.20 9.86
C PRO A 54 -14.29 1.82 8.38
N ASN A 55 -13.57 2.55 7.53
CA ASN A 55 -13.49 2.31 6.10
C ASN A 55 -12.24 1.50 5.69
N ASN A 56 -11.40 1.11 6.66
CA ASN A 56 -10.16 0.37 6.46
C ASN A 56 -9.20 1.03 5.45
N VAL A 57 -9.12 2.36 5.47
CA VAL A 57 -8.27 3.16 4.57
C VAL A 57 -6.79 2.84 4.78
N THR A 58 -6.37 2.86 6.04
CA THR A 58 -5.00 2.56 6.46
C THR A 58 -4.64 1.08 6.30
N GLY A 59 -5.62 0.22 5.99
CA GLY A 59 -5.40 -1.18 5.61
C GLY A 59 -4.50 -1.32 4.38
N THR A 60 -4.53 -0.34 3.47
CA THR A 60 -3.64 -0.28 2.29
C THR A 60 -2.24 0.23 2.59
N TRP A 61 -2.00 0.80 3.78
CA TRP A 61 -0.72 1.38 4.17
C TRP A 61 0.23 0.28 4.65
N VAL A 62 0.71 -0.53 3.70
CA VAL A 62 1.60 -1.67 3.92
C VAL A 62 2.68 -1.72 2.84
N GLY A 63 3.94 -1.85 3.26
CA GLY A 63 5.09 -1.97 2.36
C GLY A 63 5.64 -0.62 1.87
N TYR A 64 6.75 -0.64 1.15
CA TYR A 64 7.46 0.59 0.76
C TYR A 64 6.83 1.35 -0.43
N ASP A 65 5.80 0.79 -1.06
CA ASP A 65 5.11 1.43 -2.18
C ASP A 65 4.05 2.43 -1.69
N VAL A 66 4.53 3.49 -1.06
CA VAL A 66 3.72 4.55 -0.41
C VAL A 66 2.71 5.17 -1.38
N CYS A 67 3.01 5.22 -2.67
CA CYS A 67 2.12 5.83 -3.65
C CYS A 67 0.88 4.97 -3.98
N ASN A 68 0.84 3.71 -3.55
CA ASN A 68 -0.34 2.84 -3.64
C ASN A 68 -1.21 2.88 -2.39
N TYR A 69 -0.84 3.67 -1.38
CA TYR A 69 -1.63 3.85 -0.18
C TYR A 69 -2.89 4.66 -0.49
N THR A 70 -4.04 4.23 0.02
CA THR A 70 -5.32 4.95 -0.14
C THR A 70 -5.21 6.31 0.54
N GLY A 71 -5.60 7.37 -0.18
CA GLY A 71 -5.55 8.75 0.30
C GLY A 71 -4.20 9.44 0.15
N ILE A 72 -3.17 8.75 -0.35
CA ILE A 72 -1.84 9.31 -0.60
C ILE A 72 -1.69 9.62 -2.09
N PHE A 73 -1.27 10.84 -2.41
CA PHE A 73 -1.10 11.30 -3.78
C PHE A 73 0.35 11.66 -4.04
N CYS A 74 0.98 10.94 -4.96
CA CYS A 74 2.37 11.17 -5.36
C CYS A 74 2.46 11.93 -6.70
N ALA A 75 3.48 12.77 -6.83
CA ALA A 75 3.85 13.44 -8.07
C ALA A 75 5.37 13.45 -8.25
N ALA A 76 5.85 13.76 -9.45
CA ALA A 76 7.26 14.06 -9.64
C ALA A 76 7.62 15.34 -8.85
N PRO A 77 8.78 15.40 -8.17
CA PRO A 77 9.21 16.62 -7.51
C PRO A 77 9.38 17.76 -8.52
N PRO A 78 9.31 19.03 -8.10
CA PRO A 78 9.61 20.17 -8.97
C PRO A 78 11.00 20.03 -9.60
N ALA A 79 11.18 20.46 -10.85
CA ALA A 79 12.49 20.42 -11.53
C ALA A 79 13.56 21.29 -10.84
N THR A 80 13.14 22.24 -10.01
CA THR A 80 14.01 23.10 -9.20
C THR A 80 14.47 22.45 -7.89
N ASP A 81 13.92 21.27 -7.54
CA ASP A 81 14.33 20.54 -6.35
C ASP A 81 15.71 19.89 -6.59
N ALA A 82 16.62 20.04 -5.64
CA ALA A 82 17.95 19.43 -5.69
C ALA A 82 17.88 17.90 -5.82
N ASN A 83 16.80 17.29 -5.33
CA ASN A 83 16.59 15.85 -5.36
C ASN A 83 15.85 15.36 -6.61
N HIS A 84 15.50 16.24 -7.55
CA HIS A 84 14.71 15.89 -8.75
C HIS A 84 15.35 14.78 -9.61
N THR A 85 16.67 14.65 -9.57
CA THR A 85 17.40 13.61 -10.32
C THR A 85 17.49 12.26 -9.59
N ILE A 86 17.13 12.21 -8.31
CA ILE A 86 17.23 11.03 -7.43
C ILE A 86 15.85 10.52 -7.03
N CYS A 87 14.84 11.39 -7.01
CA CYS A 87 13.46 11.06 -6.67
C CYS A 87 12.60 10.94 -7.92
N ASP A 88 12.10 9.73 -8.21
CA ASP A 88 11.09 9.55 -9.27
C ASP A 88 9.74 10.18 -8.89
N LYS A 89 9.37 10.07 -7.61
CA LYS A 89 8.13 10.60 -7.03
C LYS A 89 8.32 11.04 -5.58
N VAL A 90 7.48 11.95 -5.12
CA VAL A 90 7.35 12.34 -3.72
C VAL A 90 5.87 12.36 -3.34
N VAL A 91 5.56 12.24 -2.05
CA VAL A 91 4.19 12.49 -1.56
C VAL A 91 3.92 13.98 -1.72
N TYR A 92 2.91 14.32 -2.52
CA TYR A 92 2.53 15.69 -2.83
C TYR A 92 1.30 16.14 -2.04
N GLY A 93 0.45 15.19 -1.66
CA GLY A 93 -0.74 15.48 -0.88
C GLY A 93 -1.32 14.25 -0.20
N ILE A 94 -2.09 14.50 0.85
CA ILE A 94 -2.84 13.49 1.58
C ILE A 94 -4.29 13.98 1.65
N ASP A 95 -5.23 13.19 1.13
CA ASP A 95 -6.66 13.48 1.20
C ASP A 95 -7.39 12.30 1.84
N LEU A 96 -7.83 12.53 3.08
CA LEU A 96 -8.61 11.59 3.88
C LEU A 96 -10.00 12.17 4.20
N ASN A 97 -10.48 13.11 3.37
CA ASN A 97 -11.81 13.67 3.54
C ASN A 97 -12.87 12.56 3.46
N ARG A 98 -13.88 12.68 4.34
CA ARG A 98 -15.01 11.73 4.46
C ARG A 98 -14.61 10.28 4.79
N GLN A 99 -13.41 10.05 5.35
CA GLN A 99 -12.98 8.70 5.76
C GLN A 99 -13.35 8.32 7.21
N ASN A 100 -13.82 9.29 8.00
CA ASN A 100 -14.24 9.09 9.39
C ASN A 100 -13.16 8.43 10.27
N LEU A 101 -11.91 8.83 10.07
CA LEU A 101 -10.77 8.39 10.88
C LEU A 101 -10.77 9.12 12.22
N SER A 102 -10.33 8.45 13.29
CA SER A 102 -10.00 9.10 14.57
C SER A 102 -8.63 8.66 15.08
N GLY A 103 -7.94 9.57 15.76
CA GLY A 103 -6.55 9.42 16.19
C GLY A 103 -5.93 10.79 16.46
N PHE A 104 -4.61 10.88 16.35
CA PHE A 104 -3.86 12.14 16.43
C PHE A 104 -2.79 12.22 15.33
N LEU A 105 -2.27 13.42 15.09
CA LEU A 105 -1.11 13.63 14.20
C LEU A 105 0.16 13.46 15.04
N PRO A 106 0.99 12.44 14.78
CA PRO A 106 2.25 12.25 15.50
C PRO A 106 3.31 13.24 15.02
N GLU A 107 4.40 13.42 15.78
CA GLU A 107 5.50 14.35 15.43
C GLU A 107 6.30 13.88 14.21
N GLU A 108 6.30 12.58 13.94
CA GLU A 108 6.98 11.96 12.81
C GLU A 108 6.32 12.27 11.45
N LEU A 109 5.12 12.88 11.43
CA LEU A 109 4.40 13.29 10.22
C LEU A 109 4.70 14.75 9.84
#